data_AF-A0A9D5G987-F1
#
_entry.id   AF-A0A9D5G987-F1
#
_cell.length_a   1.000
_cell.length_b   1.000
_cell.length_c   1.000
_cell.angle_alpha   90.00
_cell.angle_beta   90.00
_cell.angle_gamma   90.00
#
_symmetry.space_group_name_H-M   'P 1'
#
loop_
_entity.id
_entity.type
_entity.pdbx_description
1 polymer ?
#
loop_
_entity_poly.entity_id
_entity_poly.type
_entity_poly.pdbx_seq_one_letter_code
_entity_poly.pdbx_strand_id
1 'polypeptide(L)'
;MGSAQPRTRSALWWTATAVAAACLFAIALSDSVYEATSPPGPLQILLRKSYSIAAFTLVGILLSKALAAPSPQVRWLFPAASIAAYSLLIEAGQAAEGVREGLLWNGIDVLCGFVGGYFGWLTATPRLRQQR
;
A
#
# COMPACT_ATOMS: atom_id res chain seq x y z
N MET A 1 -21.51 -28.45 2.01
CA MET A 1 -20.67 -27.24 2.13
C MET A 1 -19.94 -27.01 0.82
N GLY A 2 -20.49 -26.17 -0.06
CA GLY A 2 -19.93 -25.92 -1.38
C GLY A 2 -18.67 -25.06 -1.30
N SER A 3 -17.57 -25.53 -1.89
CA SER A 3 -16.36 -24.72 -2.05
C SER A 3 -16.70 -23.50 -2.91
N ALA A 4 -16.56 -22.29 -2.34
CA ALA A 4 -16.68 -21.06 -3.11
C ALA A 4 -15.75 -21.13 -4.34
N GLN A 5 -16.31 -20.94 -5.54
CA GLN A 5 -15.55 -21.02 -6.79
C GLN A 5 -14.34 -20.08 -6.74
N PRO A 6 -13.18 -20.47 -7.31
CA PRO A 6 -11.95 -19.68 -7.28
C PRO A 6 -12.12 -18.23 -7.81
N ARG A 7 -13.08 -17.99 -8.69
CA ARG A 7 -13.42 -16.64 -9.20
C ARG A 7 -14.01 -15.71 -8.14
N THR A 8 -14.91 -16.21 -7.29
CA THR A 8 -15.59 -15.41 -6.25
C THR A 8 -14.61 -14.90 -5.20
N ARG A 9 -13.59 -15.72 -4.86
CA ARG A 9 -12.54 -15.32 -3.92
C ARG A 9 -11.64 -14.23 -4.49
N SER A 10 -11.29 -14.28 -5.78
CA SER A 10 -10.49 -13.22 -6.42
C SER A 10 -11.25 -11.90 -6.47
N ALA A 11 -12.54 -11.91 -6.83
CA ALA A 11 -13.39 -10.71 -6.86
C ALA A 11 -13.48 -10.04 -5.48
N LEU A 12 -13.59 -10.82 -4.40
CA LEU A 12 -13.61 -10.30 -3.03
C LEU A 12 -12.31 -9.56 -2.69
N TRP A 13 -11.14 -10.14 -3.01
CA TRP A 13 -9.85 -9.49 -2.72
C TRP A 13 -9.62 -8.24 -3.57
N TRP A 14 -10.02 -8.24 -4.84
CA TRP A 14 -9.98 -7.03 -5.66
C TRP A 14 -10.87 -5.93 -5.09
N THR A 15 -12.08 -6.28 -4.67
CA THR A 15 -13.01 -5.34 -4.03
C THR A 15 -12.42 -4.79 -2.74
N ALA A 16 -11.88 -5.66 -1.87
CA ALA A 16 -11.23 -5.25 -0.63
C ALA A 16 -10.02 -4.34 -0.89
N THR A 17 -9.21 -4.63 -1.92
CA THR A 17 -8.07 -3.80 -2.33
C THR A 17 -8.53 -2.41 -2.76
N ALA A 18 -9.54 -2.33 -3.63
CA ALA A 18 -10.06 -1.07 -4.13
C ALA A 18 -10.67 -0.21 -3.00
N VAL A 19 -11.45 -0.82 -2.11
CA VAL A 19 -12.04 -0.13 -0.95
C VAL A 19 -10.96 0.37 0.00
N ALA A 20 -10.00 -0.47 0.37
CA ALA A 20 -8.91 -0.07 1.26
C ALA A 20 -8.06 1.05 0.65
N ALA A 21 -7.72 0.96 -0.64
CA ALA A 21 -7.01 2.01 -1.35
C ALA A 21 -7.83 3.31 -1.37
N ALA A 22 -9.11 3.28 -1.75
CA ALA A 22 -9.95 4.48 -1.76
C ALA A 22 -10.05 5.16 -0.38
N CYS A 23 -10.25 4.38 0.70
CA CYS A 23 -10.28 4.91 2.05
C CYS A 23 -8.96 5.54 2.47
N LEU A 24 -7.83 4.87 2.21
CA LEU A 24 -6.50 5.37 2.56
C LEU A 24 -6.11 6.59 1.72
N PHE A 25 -6.55 6.67 0.46
CA PHE A 25 -6.36 7.85 -0.38
C PHE A 25 -7.06 9.05 0.23
N ALA A 26 -8.35 8.91 0.58
CA ALA A 26 -9.12 9.97 1.22
C ALA A 26 -8.52 10.40 2.57
N ILE A 27 -8.02 9.44 3.37
CA ILE A 27 -7.33 9.73 4.63
C ILE A 27 -6.02 10.49 4.38
N ALA A 28 -5.25 10.11 3.36
CA ALA A 28 -3.97 10.75 3.05
C ALA A 28 -4.11 12.21 2.57
N LEU A 29 -5.26 12.59 2.03
CA LEU A 29 -5.58 13.98 1.69
C LEU A 29 -6.06 14.81 2.90
N SER A 30 -6.39 14.17 4.02
CA SER A 30 -6.99 14.85 5.17
C SER A 30 -5.98 15.24 6.24
N ASP A 31 -5.62 16.52 6.30
CA ASP A 31 -4.75 17.10 7.34
C ASP A 31 -5.25 16.83 8.77
N SER A 32 -6.57 16.74 8.97
CA SER A 32 -7.14 16.50 10.30
C SER A 32 -6.75 15.13 10.91
N VAL A 33 -6.67 14.09 10.08
CA VAL A 33 -6.27 12.75 10.53
C VAL A 33 -4.77 12.72 10.81
N TYR A 34 -4.01 13.47 10.02
CA TYR A 34 -2.58 13.64 10.19
C TYR A 34 -2.24 14.29 11.54
N GLU A 35 -2.85 15.43 11.85
CA GLU A 35 -2.64 16.14 13.11
C GLU A 35 -3.10 15.32 14.33
N ALA A 36 -4.19 14.55 14.18
CA ALA A 36 -4.70 13.70 15.26
C ALA A 36 -3.80 12.50 15.58
N THR A 37 -3.01 12.03 14.61
CA THR A 37 -2.19 10.79 14.75
C THR A 37 -0.69 11.05 14.85
N SER A 38 -0.24 12.27 14.58
CA SER A 38 1.18 12.63 14.63
C SER A 38 1.40 13.88 15.50
N PRO A 39 1.77 13.72 16.79
CA PRO A 39 2.01 14.87 17.65
C PRO A 39 3.18 15.71 17.11
N PRO A 40 3.10 17.05 17.22
CA PRO A 40 4.12 17.95 16.66
C PRO A 40 5.48 17.71 17.32
N GLY A 41 6.53 17.62 16.50
CA GLY A 41 7.88 17.42 17.00
C GLY A 41 8.85 16.84 15.97
N PRO A 42 10.13 16.65 16.34
CA PRO A 42 11.18 16.19 15.41
C PRO A 42 10.93 14.79 14.85
N LEU A 43 10.09 13.98 15.50
CA LEU A 43 9.74 12.62 15.06
C LEU A 43 8.49 12.56 14.16
N GLN A 44 7.78 13.67 13.98
CA GLN A 44 6.52 13.73 13.24
C GLN A 44 6.69 13.23 11.80
N ILE A 45 7.78 13.64 11.14
CA ILE A 45 8.10 13.19 9.77
C ILE A 45 8.34 11.68 9.73
N LEU A 46 9.12 11.15 10.68
CA LEU A 46 9.45 9.73 10.73
C LEU A 46 8.19 8.87 10.99
N LEU A 47 7.32 9.32 11.90
CA LEU A 47 6.03 8.68 12.16
C LEU A 47 5.14 8.68 10.92
N ARG A 48 5.09 9.79 10.17
CA ARG A 48 4.34 9.86 8.92
C ARG A 48 4.79 8.82 7.91
N LYS A 49 6.10 8.68 7.71
CA LYS A 49 6.65 7.70 6.76
C LYS A 49 6.46 6.25 7.25
N SER A 50 6.48 6.00 8.55
CA SER A 50 6.23 4.65 9.08
C SER A 50 4.76 4.25 8.93
N TYR A 51 3.82 5.18 9.17
CA TYR A 51 2.40 4.95 8.92
C TYR A 51 2.11 4.71 7.43
N SER A 52 2.75 5.46 6.53
CA SER A 52 2.57 5.23 5.09
C SER A 52 3.05 3.84 4.68
N ILE A 53 4.23 3.40 5.14
CA ILE A 53 4.71 2.03 4.87
C ILE A 53 3.73 0.98 5.40
N ALA A 54 3.17 1.14 6.60
CA ALA A 54 2.19 0.21 7.15
C ALA A 54 0.90 0.16 6.32
N ALA A 55 0.37 1.32 5.93
CA ALA A 55 -0.82 1.44 5.09
C ALA A 55 -0.59 0.81 3.70
N PHE A 56 0.54 1.13 3.07
CA PHE A 56 0.94 0.55 1.78
C PHE A 56 1.20 -0.95 1.86
N THR A 57 1.73 -1.44 2.98
CA THR A 57 1.87 -2.88 3.24
C THR A 57 0.51 -3.55 3.27
N LEU A 58 -0.48 -2.97 3.96
CA LEU A 58 -1.85 -3.51 4.01
C LEU A 58 -2.47 -3.62 2.61
N VAL A 59 -2.41 -2.55 1.81
CA VAL A 59 -2.92 -2.58 0.43
C VAL A 59 -2.14 -3.58 -0.42
N GLY A 60 -0.81 -3.65 -0.25
CA GLY A 60 0.05 -4.64 -0.92
C GLY A 60 -0.31 -6.09 -0.59
N ILE A 61 -0.71 -6.39 0.65
CA ILE A 61 -1.21 -7.72 1.05
C ILE A 61 -2.50 -8.05 0.29
N LEU A 62 -3.46 -7.11 0.27
CA LEU A 62 -4.74 -7.31 -0.39
C LEU A 62 -4.57 -7.51 -1.90
N LEU A 63 -3.75 -6.67 -2.53
CA LEU A 63 -3.41 -6.78 -3.95
C LEU A 63 -2.75 -8.12 -4.27
N SER A 64 -1.78 -8.53 -3.45
CA SER A 64 -1.08 -9.81 -3.63
C SER A 64 -2.03 -11.01 -3.51
N LYS A 65 -3.00 -10.95 -2.58
CA LYS A 65 -4.07 -11.94 -2.47
C LYS A 65 -5.02 -11.92 -3.67
N ALA A 66 -5.35 -10.74 -4.19
CA ALA A 66 -6.21 -10.56 -5.36
C ALA A 66 -5.60 -11.16 -6.63
N LEU A 67 -4.29 -10.99 -6.80
CA LEU A 67 -3.52 -11.55 -7.91
C LEU A 67 -3.38 -13.07 -7.85
N ALA A 68 -3.68 -13.69 -6.70
CA ALA A 68 -3.66 -15.14 -6.47
C ALA A 68 -2.41 -15.82 -7.06
N ALA A 69 -1.24 -15.22 -6.86
CA ALA A 69 -0.06 -15.45 -7.70
C ALA A 69 0.71 -16.76 -7.42
N PRO A 70 0.65 -17.80 -8.31
CA PRO A 70 1.40 -19.06 -8.14
C PRO A 70 2.93 -19.06 -8.40
N SER A 71 3.58 -17.94 -8.77
CA SER A 71 5.02 -17.97 -9.16
C SER A 71 5.87 -16.88 -8.47
N PRO A 72 6.98 -17.23 -7.79
CA PRO A 72 7.73 -16.33 -6.91
C PRO A 72 8.72 -15.38 -7.59
N GLN A 73 9.26 -15.71 -8.77
CA GLN A 73 10.49 -15.07 -9.27
C GLN A 73 10.28 -13.71 -9.93
N VAL A 74 9.07 -13.38 -10.41
CA VAL A 74 8.80 -12.14 -11.17
C VAL A 74 7.63 -11.34 -10.59
N ARG A 75 6.97 -11.84 -9.54
CA ARG A 75 5.67 -11.31 -9.08
C ARG A 75 5.74 -10.41 -7.85
N TRP A 76 6.93 -10.15 -7.29
CA TRP A 76 7.11 -9.16 -6.22
C TRP A 76 7.18 -7.73 -6.77
N LEU A 77 7.74 -7.55 -7.98
CA LEU A 77 7.91 -6.24 -8.59
C LEU A 77 6.56 -5.60 -8.95
N PHE A 78 5.60 -6.40 -9.41
CA PHE A 78 4.28 -5.89 -9.77
C PHE A 78 3.52 -5.23 -8.59
N PRO A 79 3.32 -5.88 -7.42
CA PRO A 79 2.70 -5.22 -6.28
C PRO A 79 3.56 -4.06 -5.77
N ALA A 80 4.89 -4.19 -5.70
CA ALA A 80 5.76 -3.07 -5.30
C ALA A 80 5.58 -1.84 -6.20
N ALA A 81 5.66 -2.01 -7.53
CA ALA A 81 5.48 -0.94 -8.50
C ALA A 81 4.04 -0.39 -8.52
N SER A 82 3.03 -1.25 -8.33
CA SER A 82 1.63 -0.82 -8.28
C SER A 82 1.37 0.08 -7.06
N ILE A 83 1.93 -0.27 -5.90
CA ILE A 83 1.77 0.54 -4.69
C ILE A 83 2.64 1.82 -4.75
N ALA A 84 3.81 1.78 -5.40
CA ALA A 84 4.59 2.99 -5.70
C ALA A 84 3.82 3.96 -6.61
N ALA A 85 3.18 3.45 -7.67
CA ALA A 85 2.34 4.25 -8.55
C ALA A 85 1.11 4.81 -7.81
N TYR A 86 0.50 4.02 -6.92
CA TYR A 86 -0.57 4.47 -6.06
C TYR A 86 -0.12 5.59 -5.10
N SER A 87 1.09 5.50 -4.52
CA SER A 87 1.67 6.58 -3.72
C SER A 87 1.89 7.84 -4.55
N LEU A 88 2.33 7.72 -5.80
CA LEU A 88 2.47 8.86 -6.70
C LEU A 88 1.12 9.54 -6.99
N LEU A 89 0.02 8.78 -7.06
CA LEU A 89 -1.32 9.34 -7.20
C LEU A 89 -1.74 10.12 -5.95
N ILE A 90 -1.38 9.66 -4.75
CA ILE A 90 -1.63 10.41 -3.51
C ILE A 90 -0.90 11.75 -3.54
N GLU A 91 0.39 11.76 -3.90
CA GLU A 91 1.18 12.99 -4.05
C GLU A 91 0.55 13.96 -5.06
N ALA A 92 0.07 13.44 -6.19
CA ALA A 92 -0.64 14.26 -7.18
C ALA A 92 -1.96 14.83 -6.63
N GLY A 93 -2.69 14.06 -5.82
CA GLY A 93 -3.88 14.52 -5.11
C GLY A 93 -3.58 15.63 -4.10
N GLN A 94 -2.57 15.43 -3.26
CA GLN A 94 -2.12 16.43 -2.27
C GLN A 94 -1.66 17.73 -2.96
N ALA A 95 -0.92 17.62 -4.07
CA ALA A 95 -0.51 18.76 -4.87
C ALA A 95 -1.70 19.54 -5.46
N ALA A 96 -2.78 18.84 -5.84
CA ALA A 96 -4.02 19.47 -6.33
C ALA A 96 -4.79 20.21 -5.22
N GLU A 97 -4.68 19.77 -3.97
CA GLU A 97 -5.23 20.46 -2.79
C GLU A 97 -4.32 21.61 -2.28
N GLY A 98 -3.18 21.84 -2.94
CA GLY A 98 -2.27 22.94 -2.63
C GLY A 98 -1.17 22.59 -1.63
N VAL A 99 -1.11 21.34 -1.15
CA VAL A 99 -0.01 20.84 -0.33
C VAL A 99 1.22 20.63 -1.21
N ARG A 100 2.25 21.47 -1.02
CA ARG A 100 3.49 21.40 -1.81
C ARG A 100 4.65 20.96 -0.94
N GLU A 101 5.05 19.70 -1.10
CA GLU A 101 6.31 19.17 -0.58
C GLU A 101 7.43 19.28 -1.63
N GLY A 102 8.68 19.27 -1.17
CA GLY A 102 9.84 19.29 -2.07
C GLY A 102 10.01 17.96 -2.80
N LEU A 103 10.50 17.98 -4.05
CA LEU A 103 10.66 16.79 -4.90
C LEU A 103 11.35 15.60 -4.21
N LEU A 104 12.32 15.86 -3.33
CA LEU A 104 13.00 14.83 -2.55
C LEU A 104 12.04 14.08 -1.61
N TRP A 105 11.13 14.81 -0.94
CA TRP A 105 10.16 14.22 -0.02
C TRP A 105 9.13 13.38 -0.76
N ASN A 106 8.60 13.87 -1.88
CA ASN A 106 7.69 13.11 -2.74
C ASN A 106 8.37 11.81 -3.24
N GLY A 107 9.67 11.88 -3.56
CA GLY A 107 10.46 10.70 -3.92
C GLY A 107 10.55 9.67 -2.78
N ILE A 108 10.68 10.14 -1.53
CA ILE A 108 10.67 9.27 -0.35
C ILE A 108 9.29 8.64 -0.15
N ASP A 109 8.18 9.35 -0.39
CA ASP A 109 6.83 8.78 -0.28
C ASP A 109 6.61 7.68 -1.31
N VAL A 110 6.98 7.91 -2.57
CA VAL A 110 6.90 6.88 -3.62
C VAL A 110 7.75 5.66 -3.26
N LEU A 111 8.94 5.86 -2.70
CA LEU A 111 9.79 4.77 -2.20
C LEU A 111 9.12 4.01 -1.05
N CYS A 112 8.44 4.71 -0.12
CA CYS A 112 7.65 4.10 0.94
C CYS A 112 6.51 3.25 0.37
N GLY A 113 5.85 3.71 -0.70
CA GLY A 113 4.88 2.92 -1.48
C GLY A 113 5.48 1.64 -2.04
N PHE A 114 6.65 1.73 -2.68
CA PHE A 114 7.35 0.58 -3.21
C PHE A 114 7.72 -0.45 -2.13
N VAL A 115 8.30 0.03 -1.02
CA VAL A 115 8.69 -0.79 0.14
C VAL A 115 7.48 -1.46 0.77
N GLY A 116 6.38 -0.72 0.95
CA GLY A 116 5.12 -1.27 1.46
C GLY A 116 4.56 -2.36 0.55
N GLY A 117 4.52 -2.14 -0.76
CA GLY A 117 4.07 -3.15 -1.72
C GLY A 117 4.93 -4.42 -1.71
N TYR A 118 6.26 -4.28 -1.57
CA TYR A 118 7.18 -5.40 -1.40
C TYR A 118 6.92 -6.19 -0.11
N PHE A 119 6.76 -5.52 1.04
CA PHE A 119 6.40 -6.20 2.28
C PHE A 119 5.03 -6.86 2.21
N GLY A 120 4.07 -6.22 1.57
CA GLY A 120 2.74 -6.78 1.40
C GLY A 120 2.77 -8.09 0.60
N TRP A 121 3.61 -8.16 -0.44
CA TRP A 121 3.88 -9.41 -1.16
C TRP A 121 4.51 -10.46 -0.24
N LEU A 122 5.60 -10.13 0.47
CA LEU A 122 6.30 -11.06 1.38
C LEU A 122 5.33 -11.69 2.39
N THR A 123 4.46 -10.88 2.99
CA THR A 123 3.47 -11.33 3.97
C THR A 123 2.35 -12.16 3.34
N ALA A 124 1.92 -11.82 2.12
CA ALA A 124 0.86 -12.52 1.41
C ALA A 124 1.32 -13.85 0.79
N THR A 125 2.62 -14.09 0.66
CA THR A 125 3.21 -15.36 0.20
C THR A 125 3.86 -16.17 1.34
N PRO A 126 3.11 -16.63 2.36
CA PRO A 126 3.65 -17.55 3.33
C PRO A 126 3.89 -18.91 2.66
N ARG A 127 5.18 -19.25 2.48
CA ARG A 127 5.73 -20.61 2.23
C ARG A 127 6.00 -21.01 0.77
N LEU A 128 7.21 -20.69 0.32
CA LEU A 128 8.07 -21.67 -0.37
C LEU A 128 9.12 -22.30 0.57
N ARG A 129 9.18 -21.88 1.85
CA ARG A 129 10.19 -22.31 2.82
C ARG A 129 9.91 -23.66 3.50
N GLN A 130 8.76 -24.29 3.27
CA GLN A 130 8.35 -25.52 3.98
C GLN A 130 8.51 -26.81 3.14
N GLN A 131 9.17 -26.73 1.98
CA GLN A 131 9.40 -27.87 1.07
C GLN A 131 10.87 -28.01 0.61
N ARG A 132 11.84 -27.45 1.35
CA ARG A 132 13.26 -27.78 1.19
C ARG A 132 13.79 -28.40 2.46
#